data_AF-A0A5S5C9P8-F1
#
_entry.id   AF-A0A5S5C9P8-F1
#
_cell.length_a   1.000
_cell.length_b   1.000
_cell.length_c   1.000
_cell.angle_alpha   90.00
_cell.angle_beta   90.00
_cell.angle_gamma   90.00
#
_symmetry.space_group_name_H-M   'P 1'
#
loop_
_entity.id
_entity.type
_entity.pdbx_description
1 polymer ?
#
loop_
_entity_poly.entity_id
_entity_poly.type
_entity_poly.pdbx_seq_one_letter_code
_entity_poly.pdbx_strand_id
1 'polypeptide(L)'
;MYPLIITIIIINDILVLSDFDRYFNFIGVLLPLYYILSSYLLLSYVSVSKIRYKEVFSPSVLIGTFLVLYLTFSIFSLVIDVLKNSIGFAILIIASLFYYLGCCFMVYIRNQYSHGYYILIAAIGCTMVNAMLPVQELYYNNSFLDAFIYSTDVIAMLFYLKFLIRAQGIRKSDKPEFI
;
A
#
# COMPACT_ATOMS: atom_id res chain seq x y z
N MET A 1 -1.05 -17.85 -6.75
CA MET A 1 -1.02 -16.77 -5.74
C MET A 1 -1.59 -15.46 -6.27
N TYR A 2 -1.12 -14.94 -7.41
CA TYR A 2 -1.69 -13.71 -8.03
C TYR A 2 -3.23 -13.67 -8.16
N PRO A 3 -3.92 -14.68 -8.72
CA PRO A 3 -5.38 -14.62 -8.84
C PRO A 3 -6.09 -14.56 -7.49
N LEU A 4 -5.52 -15.19 -6.44
CA LEU A 4 -6.09 -15.16 -5.10
C LEU A 4 -6.05 -13.75 -4.49
N ILE A 5 -4.94 -13.03 -4.65
CA ILE A 5 -4.80 -11.64 -4.18
C ILE A 5 -5.79 -10.72 -4.88
N ILE A 6 -5.94 -10.89 -6.21
CA ILE A 6 -6.91 -10.14 -7.01
C ILE A 6 -8.35 -10.44 -6.58
N THR A 7 -8.67 -11.71 -6.31
CA THR A 7 -10.01 -12.07 -5.80
C THR A 7 -10.29 -11.46 -4.43
N ILE A 8 -9.32 -11.43 -3.52
CA ILE A 8 -9.50 -10.82 -2.20
C ILE A 8 -9.79 -9.32 -2.31
N ILE A 9 -9.03 -8.58 -3.14
CA ILE A 9 -9.28 -7.13 -3.28
C ILE A 9 -10.62 -6.85 -3.95
N ILE A 10 -11.02 -7.64 -4.97
CA ILE A 10 -12.32 -7.46 -5.63
C ILE A 10 -13.47 -7.69 -4.64
N ILE A 11 -13.38 -8.73 -3.82
CA ILE A 11 -14.39 -8.96 -2.78
C ILE A 11 -14.39 -7.80 -1.79
N ASN A 12 -13.22 -7.27 -1.43
CA ASN A 12 -13.11 -6.13 -0.54
C ASN A 12 -13.79 -4.87 -1.13
N ASP A 13 -13.50 -4.53 -2.38
CA ASP A 13 -14.07 -3.36 -3.06
C ASP A 13 -15.59 -3.47 -3.15
N ILE A 14 -16.12 -4.67 -3.44
CA ILE A 14 -17.56 -4.91 -3.44
C ILE A 14 -18.17 -4.65 -2.06
N LEU A 15 -17.50 -5.07 -0.98
CA LEU A 15 -17.99 -4.86 0.38
C LEU A 15 -17.95 -3.37 0.77
N VAL A 16 -16.90 -2.65 0.39
CA VAL A 16 -16.77 -1.20 0.59
C VAL A 16 -17.92 -0.47 -0.12
N LEU A 17 -18.09 -0.74 -1.42
CA LEU A 17 -19.12 -0.09 -2.25
C LEU A 17 -20.56 -0.45 -1.86
N SER A 18 -20.76 -1.60 -1.21
CA SER A 18 -22.10 -2.04 -0.79
C SER A 18 -22.55 -1.29 0.45
N ASP A 19 -21.76 -1.34 1.52
CA ASP A 19 -22.06 -0.70 2.81
C ASP A 19 -20.81 -0.74 3.70
N PHE A 20 -19.97 0.29 3.62
CA PHE A 20 -18.69 0.34 4.33
C PHE A 20 -18.82 0.14 5.84
N ASP A 21 -19.80 0.78 6.48
CA ASP A 21 -19.99 0.72 7.94
C ASP A 21 -20.44 -0.69 8.37
N ARG A 22 -21.43 -1.25 7.67
CA ARG A 22 -21.96 -2.59 7.99
C ARG A 22 -20.93 -3.69 7.77
N TYR A 23 -20.12 -3.59 6.72
CA TYR A 23 -19.13 -4.61 6.37
C TYR A 23 -17.73 -4.33 6.92
N PHE A 24 -17.55 -3.28 7.72
CA PHE A 24 -16.23 -2.85 8.21
C PHE A 24 -15.44 -3.98 8.88
N ASN A 25 -16.08 -4.86 9.63
CA ASN A 25 -15.40 -6.01 10.26
C ASN A 25 -14.85 -7.00 9.23
N PHE A 26 -15.58 -7.27 8.15
CA PHE A 26 -15.12 -8.14 7.07
C PHE A 26 -13.99 -7.46 6.28
N ILE A 27 -14.15 -6.18 5.96
CA ILE A 27 -13.12 -5.34 5.34
C ILE A 27 -11.85 -5.37 6.20
N GLY A 28 -12.02 -5.24 7.52
CA GLY A 28 -11.01 -5.32 8.57
C GLY A 28 -10.21 -6.61 8.63
N VAL A 29 -10.70 -7.70 8.05
CA VAL A 29 -9.97 -8.97 7.92
C VAL A 29 -9.40 -9.15 6.52
N LEU A 30 -10.15 -8.76 5.49
CA LEU A 30 -9.75 -8.91 4.10
C LEU A 30 -8.58 -8.00 3.72
N LEU A 31 -8.58 -6.72 4.13
CA LEU A 31 -7.49 -5.78 3.83
C LEU A 31 -6.15 -6.24 4.41
N PRO A 32 -6.07 -6.59 5.72
CA PRO A 32 -4.81 -7.09 6.28
C PRO A 32 -4.34 -8.37 5.61
N LEU A 33 -5.25 -9.28 5.27
CA LEU A 33 -4.92 -10.51 4.55
C LEU A 33 -4.32 -10.20 3.17
N TYR A 34 -4.93 -9.27 2.44
CA TYR A 34 -4.40 -8.77 1.17
C TYR A 34 -2.99 -8.18 1.32
N TYR A 35 -2.76 -7.33 2.31
CA TYR A 35 -1.44 -6.73 2.55
C TYR A 35 -0.39 -7.77 2.93
N ILE A 36 -0.72 -8.71 3.82
CA ILE A 36 0.21 -9.77 4.21
C ILE A 36 0.59 -10.63 3.01
N LEU A 37 -0.38 -11.03 2.17
CA LEU A 37 -0.11 -11.81 0.96
C LEU A 37 0.71 -11.03 -0.06
N SER A 38 0.43 -9.73 -0.24
CA SER A 38 1.18 -8.86 -1.15
C SER A 38 2.62 -8.65 -0.65
N SER A 39 2.82 -8.47 0.65
CA SER A 39 4.15 -8.44 1.28
C SER A 39 4.88 -9.77 1.15
N TYR A 40 4.19 -10.90 1.24
CA TYR A 40 4.77 -12.22 1.03
C TYR A 40 5.31 -12.42 -0.38
N LEU A 41 4.62 -11.90 -1.40
CA LEU A 41 5.15 -11.87 -2.77
C LEU A 41 6.36 -10.95 -2.91
N LEU A 42 6.39 -9.83 -2.20
CA LEU A 42 7.53 -8.92 -2.19
C LEU A 42 8.75 -9.51 -1.46
N LEU A 43 8.55 -10.39 -0.49
CA LEU A 43 9.62 -11.02 0.30
C LEU A 43 10.63 -11.77 -0.56
N SER A 44 10.23 -12.39 -1.68
CA SER A 44 11.19 -13.00 -2.62
C SER A 44 12.14 -11.99 -3.28
N TYR A 45 11.77 -10.72 -3.30
CA TYR A 45 12.57 -9.60 -3.79
C TYR A 45 13.34 -8.88 -2.67
N VAL A 46 12.93 -9.09 -1.41
CA VAL A 46 13.57 -8.55 -0.19
C VAL A 46 14.64 -9.53 0.29
N SER A 47 15.90 -9.32 -0.11
CA SER A 47 17.04 -9.99 0.54
C SER A 47 17.57 -9.10 1.65
N VAL A 48 17.41 -9.56 2.90
CA VAL A 48 17.81 -8.86 4.14
C VAL A 48 19.34 -8.65 4.24
N SER A 49 20.13 -9.35 3.40
CA SER A 49 21.58 -9.44 3.50
C SER A 49 22.36 -8.16 3.14
N LYS A 50 21.75 -7.16 2.47
CA LYS A 50 22.46 -5.94 2.00
C LYS A 50 21.64 -4.65 2.13
N ILE A 51 21.11 -4.38 3.32
CA ILE A 51 20.40 -3.11 3.59
C ILE A 51 21.42 -1.98 3.76
N ARG A 52 21.30 -0.93 2.94
CA ARG A 52 22.09 0.31 3.08
C ARG A 52 21.37 1.28 4.00
N TYR A 53 21.62 1.18 5.30
CA TYR A 53 20.99 2.04 6.32
C TYR A 53 21.12 3.55 6.04
N LYS A 54 22.21 3.98 5.38
CA LYS A 54 22.43 5.39 5.01
C LYS A 54 21.39 5.93 4.02
N GLU A 55 20.83 5.09 3.15
CA GLU A 55 19.79 5.49 2.20
C GLU A 55 18.39 5.50 2.87
N VAL A 56 18.17 4.64 3.88
CA VAL A 56 16.95 4.61 4.70
C VAL A 56 16.79 5.88 5.54
N PHE A 57 17.88 6.40 6.08
CA PHE A 57 17.90 7.64 6.86
C PHE A 57 18.11 8.91 6.01
N SER A 58 17.84 8.84 4.69
CA SER A 58 17.86 10.03 3.84
C SER A 58 16.78 11.03 4.29
N PRO A 59 17.07 12.35 4.28
CA PRO A 59 16.10 13.38 4.67
C PRO A 59 14.77 13.27 3.93
N SER A 60 14.79 13.01 2.62
CA SER A 60 13.57 12.87 1.80
C SER A 60 12.70 11.69 2.24
N VAL A 61 13.33 10.60 2.67
CA VAL A 61 12.65 9.38 3.15
C VAL A 61 12.01 9.63 4.51
N LEU A 62 12.74 10.32 5.39
CA LEU A 62 12.22 10.69 6.71
C LEU A 62 11.01 11.60 6.57
N ILE A 63 11.10 12.65 5.74
CA ILE A 63 9.98 13.56 5.48
C ILE A 63 8.76 12.78 4.95
N GLY A 64 8.95 11.91 3.96
CA GLY A 64 7.87 11.07 3.43
C GLY A 64 7.25 10.17 4.50
N THR A 65 8.08 9.53 5.33
CA THR A 65 7.62 8.65 6.42
C THR A 65 6.82 9.43 7.46
N PHE A 66 7.30 10.60 7.89
CA PHE A 66 6.58 11.49 8.79
C PHE A 66 5.24 11.94 8.21
N LEU A 67 5.20 12.24 6.91
CA LEU A 67 3.97 12.64 6.23
C LEU A 67 2.93 11.51 6.21
N VAL A 68 3.35 10.28 5.90
CA VAL A 68 2.46 9.10 5.92
C VAL A 68 1.96 8.81 7.34
N LEU A 69 2.84 8.88 8.34
CA LEU A 69 2.44 8.73 9.75
C LEU A 69 1.43 9.80 10.16
N TYR A 70 1.73 11.07 9.88
CA TYR A 70 0.84 12.19 10.18
C TYR A 70 -0.53 12.04 9.52
N LEU A 71 -0.55 11.68 8.24
CA LEU A 71 -1.79 11.45 7.49
C LEU A 71 -2.60 10.31 8.12
N THR A 72 -1.94 9.20 8.45
CA THR A 72 -2.59 8.04 9.08
C THR A 72 -3.19 8.40 10.43
N PHE A 73 -2.43 9.13 11.28
CA PHE A 73 -2.94 9.60 12.57
C PHE A 73 -4.11 10.57 12.42
N SER A 74 -4.06 11.47 11.43
CA SER A 74 -5.11 12.46 11.21
C SER A 74 -6.43 11.83 10.74
N ILE A 75 -6.34 10.78 9.92
CA ILE A 75 -7.53 10.05 9.46
C ILE A 75 -8.05 9.14 10.55
N PHE A 76 -7.15 8.47 11.26
CA PHE A 76 -7.54 7.62 12.38
C PHE A 76 -8.26 8.43 13.47
N SER A 77 -7.77 9.62 13.82
CA SER A 77 -8.43 10.49 14.80
C SER A 77 -9.79 11.00 14.33
N LEU A 78 -9.99 11.17 13.03
CA LEU A 78 -11.29 11.53 12.46
C LEU A 78 -12.28 10.37 12.62
N VAL A 79 -11.85 9.16 12.26
CA VAL A 79 -12.71 8.00 12.08
C VAL A 79 -12.93 7.19 13.38
N ILE A 80 -12.07 7.35 14.40
CA ILE A 80 -12.10 6.56 15.64
C ILE A 80 -13.46 6.63 16.37
N ASP A 81 -14.13 7.78 16.32
CA ASP A 81 -15.39 7.95 17.02
C ASP A 81 -16.55 7.18 16.36
N VAL A 82 -16.48 7.01 15.04
CA VAL A 82 -17.45 6.25 14.23
C VAL A 82 -17.19 4.75 14.40
N LEU A 83 -15.92 4.34 14.45
CA LEU A 83 -15.52 2.93 14.49
C LEU A 83 -15.32 2.36 15.91
N LYS A 84 -15.94 2.93 16.95
CA LYS A 84 -15.69 2.54 18.36
C LYS A 84 -15.78 1.05 18.64
N ASN A 85 -16.71 0.36 17.98
CA ASN A 85 -16.91 -1.08 18.15
C ASN A 85 -15.93 -1.96 17.35
N SER A 86 -15.16 -1.35 16.43
CA SER A 86 -14.30 -2.05 15.46
C SER A 86 -12.88 -1.47 15.40
N ILE A 87 -12.47 -0.71 16.43
CA ILE A 87 -11.13 -0.09 16.52
C ILE A 87 -10.01 -1.12 16.31
N GLY A 88 -10.17 -2.34 16.85
CA GLY A 88 -9.19 -3.41 16.69
C GLY A 88 -8.92 -3.76 15.23
N PHE A 89 -9.96 -3.80 14.39
CA PHE A 89 -9.83 -4.04 12.95
C PHE A 89 -9.16 -2.86 12.23
N ALA A 90 -9.49 -1.62 12.62
CA ALA A 90 -8.84 -0.43 12.08
C ALA A 90 -7.32 -0.42 12.38
N ILE A 91 -6.94 -0.75 13.62
CA ILE A 91 -5.52 -0.86 14.02
C ILE A 91 -4.83 -1.97 13.22
N LEU A 92 -5.50 -3.11 13.02
CA LEU A 92 -4.96 -4.22 12.22
C LEU A 92 -4.71 -3.83 10.76
N ILE A 93 -5.65 -3.10 10.14
CA ILE A 93 -5.49 -2.52 8.80
C ILE A 93 -4.27 -1.60 8.76
N ILE A 94 -4.16 -0.67 9.71
CA ILE A 94 -3.05 0.29 9.75
C ILE A 94 -1.71 -0.44 9.91
N ALA A 95 -1.60 -1.38 10.85
CA ALA A 95 -0.38 -2.13 11.09
C ALA A 95 0.06 -2.95 9.86
N SER A 96 -0.88 -3.61 9.20
CA SER A 96 -0.61 -4.40 7.99
C SER A 96 -0.28 -3.53 6.78
N LEU A 97 -0.90 -2.36 6.64
CA LEU A 97 -0.54 -1.36 5.63
C LEU A 97 0.90 -0.87 5.83
N PHE A 98 1.29 -0.50 7.05
CA PHE A 98 2.67 -0.08 7.34
C PHE A 98 3.68 -1.20 7.06
N TYR A 99 3.34 -2.45 7.36
CA TYR A 99 4.18 -3.60 7.00
C TYR A 99 4.36 -3.72 5.48
N TYR A 100 3.28 -3.61 4.71
CA TYR A 100 3.32 -3.62 3.24
C TYR A 100 4.13 -2.46 2.65
N LEU A 101 3.94 -1.24 3.16
CA LEU A 101 4.71 -0.07 2.75
C LEU A 101 6.20 -0.25 3.07
N GLY A 102 6.52 -0.82 4.23
CA GLY A 102 7.89 -1.18 4.60
C GLY A 102 8.54 -2.14 3.61
N CYS A 103 7.83 -3.22 3.22
CA CYS A 103 8.29 -4.15 2.20
C CYS A 103 8.52 -3.47 0.85
N CYS A 104 7.56 -2.67 0.39
CA CYS A 104 7.68 -1.89 -0.86
C CYS A 104 8.91 -0.98 -0.83
N PHE A 105 9.11 -0.28 0.28
CA PHE A 105 10.18 0.67 0.46
C PHE A 105 11.57 -0.01 0.49
N MET A 106 11.68 -1.17 1.14
CA MET A 106 12.91 -1.98 1.11
C MET A 106 13.28 -2.43 -0.31
N VAL A 107 12.29 -2.83 -1.12
CA VAL A 107 12.53 -3.22 -2.52
C VAL A 107 12.98 -2.00 -3.34
N TYR A 108 12.37 -0.83 -3.12
CA TYR A 108 12.74 0.41 -3.80
C TYR A 108 14.18 0.86 -3.49
N ILE A 109 14.55 1.00 -2.21
CA ILE A 109 15.88 1.45 -1.79
C ILE A 109 16.99 0.58 -2.38
N ARG A 110 16.76 -0.73 -2.47
CA ARG A 110 17.78 -1.65 -2.95
C ARG A 110 18.22 -1.33 -4.38
N ASN A 111 17.38 -0.67 -5.19
CA ASN A 111 17.64 -0.25 -6.57
C ASN A 111 18.31 -1.36 -7.42
N GLN A 112 18.01 -2.63 -7.13
CA GLN A 112 18.58 -3.81 -7.77
C GLN A 112 17.66 -4.41 -8.84
N TYR A 113 16.45 -3.87 -8.96
CA TYR A 113 15.45 -4.32 -9.91
C TYR A 113 15.21 -3.22 -10.92
N SER A 114 15.25 -3.59 -12.21
CA SER A 114 14.80 -2.70 -13.25
C SER A 114 13.36 -2.36 -12.93
N HIS A 115 13.00 -1.08 -12.94
CA HIS A 115 11.66 -0.60 -12.62
C HIS A 115 11.23 -0.62 -11.15
N GLY A 116 12.16 -0.56 -10.19
CA GLY A 116 11.83 -0.41 -8.75
C GLY A 116 10.92 0.79 -8.43
N TYR A 117 10.92 1.83 -9.27
CA TYR A 117 10.03 2.99 -9.14
C TYR A 117 8.53 2.63 -9.32
N TYR A 118 8.17 1.53 -10.00
CA TYR A 118 6.78 1.09 -10.10
C TYR A 118 6.20 0.65 -8.76
N ILE A 119 7.02 0.04 -7.89
CA ILE A 119 6.60 -0.27 -6.51
C ILE A 119 6.33 1.00 -5.71
N LEU A 120 7.18 2.02 -5.89
CA LEU A 120 7.00 3.28 -5.17
C LEU A 120 5.68 3.95 -5.57
N ILE A 121 5.38 3.98 -6.88
CA ILE A 121 4.10 4.49 -7.40
C ILE A 121 2.93 3.69 -6.83
N ALA A 122 3.03 2.36 -6.82
CA ALA A 122 1.99 1.50 -6.23
C ALA A 122 1.79 1.74 -4.73
N ALA A 123 2.88 1.92 -3.97
CA ALA A 123 2.83 2.20 -2.54
C ALA A 123 2.19 3.57 -2.23
N ILE A 124 2.53 4.59 -3.01
CA ILE A 124 1.93 5.93 -2.89
C ILE A 124 0.44 5.87 -3.22
N GLY A 125 0.06 5.24 -4.33
CA GLY A 125 -1.34 5.07 -4.73
C GLY A 125 -2.15 4.33 -3.67
N CYS A 126 -1.62 3.22 -3.16
CA CYS A 126 -2.23 2.45 -2.08
C CYS A 126 -2.42 3.29 -0.80
N THR A 127 -1.39 4.05 -0.38
CA THR A 127 -1.50 4.92 0.80
C THR A 127 -2.57 5.99 0.61
N MET A 128 -2.63 6.59 -0.58
CA MET A 128 -3.58 7.62 -0.92
C MET A 128 -5.02 7.10 -0.95
N VAL A 129 -5.27 5.94 -1.55
CA VAL A 129 -6.58 5.28 -1.56
C VAL A 129 -7.03 4.96 -0.13
N ASN A 130 -6.18 4.32 0.67
CA ASN A 130 -6.51 3.98 2.06
C ASN A 130 -6.72 5.21 2.95
N ALA A 131 -6.10 6.32 2.60
CA ALA A 131 -6.30 7.57 3.31
C ALA A 131 -7.64 8.22 2.96
N MET A 132 -8.00 8.25 1.68
CA MET A 132 -9.20 8.93 1.21
C MET A 132 -10.47 8.12 1.42
N LEU A 133 -10.41 6.79 1.30
CA LEU A 133 -11.58 5.91 1.30
C LEU A 133 -12.41 5.98 2.60
N PRO A 134 -11.83 5.90 3.82
CA PRO A 134 -12.62 6.05 5.05
C PRO A 134 -13.25 7.45 5.18
N VAL A 135 -12.55 8.49 4.75
CA VAL A 135 -13.05 9.88 4.81
C VAL A 135 -14.20 10.07 3.84
N GLN A 136 -14.06 9.52 2.63
CA GLN A 136 -15.06 9.59 1.59
C GLN A 136 -16.34 8.85 2.01
N GLU A 137 -16.23 7.57 2.38
CA GLU A 137 -17.37 6.72 2.70
C GLU A 137 -18.11 7.15 3.97
N LEU A 138 -17.40 7.69 4.98
CA LEU A 138 -18.02 8.06 6.25
C LEU A 138 -18.50 9.53 6.32
N TYR A 139 -17.97 10.44 5.49
CA TYR A 139 -18.26 11.88 5.64
C TYR A 139 -18.74 12.59 4.38
N TYR A 140 -18.24 12.24 3.19
CA TYR A 140 -18.48 13.05 1.98
C TYR A 140 -19.41 12.40 0.97
N ASN A 141 -19.39 11.08 0.82
CA ASN A 141 -20.21 10.27 -0.10
C ASN A 141 -20.46 10.97 -1.46
N ASN A 142 -19.38 11.44 -2.07
CA ASN A 142 -19.35 12.17 -3.34
C ASN A 142 -18.84 11.29 -4.49
N SER A 143 -19.69 11.06 -5.49
CA SER A 143 -19.39 10.16 -6.62
C SER A 143 -18.14 10.51 -7.43
N PHE A 144 -17.71 11.79 -7.45
CA PHE A 144 -16.47 12.18 -8.13
C PHE A 144 -15.23 11.67 -7.38
N LEU A 145 -15.24 11.75 -6.06
CA LEU A 145 -14.16 11.25 -5.22
C LEU A 145 -14.10 9.73 -5.27
N ASP A 146 -15.24 9.04 -5.32
CA ASP A 146 -15.27 7.58 -5.51
C ASP A 146 -14.56 7.17 -6.80
N ALA A 147 -14.99 7.75 -7.94
CA ALA A 147 -14.41 7.44 -9.24
C ALA A 147 -12.89 7.67 -9.24
N PHE A 148 -12.42 8.72 -8.57
CA PHE A 148 -11.00 9.04 -8.45
C PHE A 148 -10.25 8.03 -7.56
N ILE A 149 -10.80 7.66 -6.40
CA ILE A 149 -10.22 6.67 -5.48
C ILE A 149 -10.09 5.32 -6.18
N TYR A 150 -11.18 4.80 -6.77
CA TYR A 150 -11.16 3.49 -7.42
C TYR A 150 -10.28 3.48 -8.69
N SER A 151 -10.25 4.56 -9.47
CA SER A 151 -9.31 4.68 -10.60
C SER A 151 -7.85 4.64 -10.12
N THR A 152 -7.55 5.33 -9.02
CA THR A 152 -6.21 5.35 -8.42
C THR A 152 -5.82 3.98 -7.90
N ASP A 153 -6.76 3.25 -7.29
CA ASP A 153 -6.51 1.90 -6.78
C ASP A 153 -6.19 0.91 -7.90
N VAL A 154 -6.99 0.91 -8.97
CA VAL A 154 -6.73 0.10 -10.17
C VAL A 154 -5.36 0.42 -10.77
N ILE A 155 -5.02 1.71 -10.90
CA ILE A 155 -3.71 2.13 -11.41
C ILE A 155 -2.58 1.63 -10.50
N ALA A 156 -2.72 1.79 -9.18
CA ALA A 156 -1.74 1.33 -8.20
C ALA A 156 -1.52 -0.19 -8.30
N MET A 157 -2.60 -0.96 -8.41
CA MET A 157 -2.55 -2.41 -8.59
C MET A 157 -1.89 -2.80 -9.92
N LEU A 158 -2.16 -2.09 -11.02
CA LEU A 158 -1.51 -2.34 -12.30
C LEU A 158 -0.01 -2.09 -12.23
N PHE A 159 0.44 -1.03 -11.55
CA PHE A 159 1.87 -0.78 -11.33
C PHE A 159 2.52 -1.86 -10.46
N TYR A 160 1.83 -2.30 -9.41
CA TYR A 160 2.29 -3.40 -8.56
C TYR A 160 2.45 -4.70 -9.35
N LEU A 161 1.43 -5.09 -10.12
CA LEU A 161 1.48 -6.29 -10.96
C LEU A 161 2.54 -6.19 -12.05
N LYS A 162 2.66 -5.01 -12.69
CA LYS A 162 3.68 -4.74 -13.70
C LYS A 162 5.08 -4.87 -13.12
N PHE A 163 5.31 -4.43 -11.89
CA PHE A 163 6.56 -4.70 -11.18
C PHE A 163 6.76 -6.20 -11.00
N LEU A 164 5.80 -6.94 -10.43
CA LEU A 164 5.96 -8.38 -10.17
C LEU A 164 6.31 -9.18 -11.42
N ILE A 165 5.67 -8.86 -12.56
CA ILE A 165 5.92 -9.54 -13.84
C ILE A 165 7.25 -9.10 -14.47
N ARG A 166 7.62 -7.82 -14.40
CA ARG A 166 8.80 -7.27 -15.09
C ARG A 166 10.04 -7.17 -14.21
N ALA A 167 9.96 -7.50 -12.93
CA ALA A 167 11.09 -7.44 -11.99
C ALA A 167 12.14 -8.50 -12.34
N GLN A 168 12.95 -8.19 -13.35
CA GLN A 168 14.19 -8.86 -13.65
C GLN A 168 15.30 -8.15 -12.86
N GLY A 169 16.09 -8.92 -12.12
CA GLY A 169 17.26 -8.38 -11.42
C GLY A 169 18.20 -7.71 -12.41
N ILE A 170 18.64 -6.49 -12.11
CA ILE A 170 19.61 -5.78 -12.94
C ILE A 170 20.90 -6.60 -12.90
N ARG A 171 21.30 -7.22 -14.03
CA ARG A 171 22.63 -7.79 -14.15
C ARG A 171 23.62 -6.64 -13.96
N LYS A 172 24.63 -6.86 -13.12
CA LYS A 172 25.71 -5.91 -12.79
C LYS A 172 26.46 -5.29 -13.99
N SER A 173 26.17 -5.75 -15.21
CA SER A 173 26.77 -5.34 -16.49
C SER A 173 26.12 -4.12 -17.15
N ASP A 174 24.94 -3.68 -16.71
CA ASP A 174 24.19 -2.57 -17.34
C ASP A 174 24.18 -1.29 -16.49
N LYS A 175 25.20 -1.09 -15.65
CA LYS A 175 25.46 0.26 -15.15
C LYS A 175 26.11 1.04 -16.29
N PRO A 176 25.49 2.08 -16.86
CA PRO A 176 26.25 3.01 -17.65
C PRO A 176 27.29 3.65 -16.73
N GLU A 177 28.57 3.39 -17.04
CA GLU A 177 29.69 4.16 -16.51
C GLU A 177 29.54 5.59 -17.03
N PHE A 178 28.72 6.39 -16.37
CA PHE A 178 28.86 7.83 -16.46
C PHE A 178 29.96 8.22 -15.46
N ILE A 179 31.14 8.40 -16.04
CA ILE A 179 32.33 9.08 -15.53
C ILE A 179 31.94 10.46 -14.99
#